data_AF-X0V8S4-F1
#
_entry.id   AF-X0V8S4-F1
#
_cell.length_a   1.000
_cell.length_b   1.000
_cell.length_c   1.000
_cell.angle_alpha   90.00
_cell.angle_beta   90.00
_cell.angle_gamma   90.00
#
_symmetry.space_group_name_H-M   'P 1'
#
loop_
_entity.id
_entity.type
_entity.pdbx_description
1 polymer ?
#
loop_
_entity_poly.entity_id
_entity_poly.type
_entity_poly.pdbx_seq_one_letter_code
_entity_poly.pdbx_strand_id
1 'polypeptide(L)'
;DDLYMANYLETTLGFYHQTGECDFLFCSVQEFGKSNSIKNYIQNHCEKTGDMGFSLLRTFYGKEWIGSVTSALSMKRAILKKILPLPFLEEWRTQADNCLVYGSSLVGARKYFISQPLIKYRVHENNNWHGKVHTKSYKYKKLLATEQVMPFILKQNYLPKELWDLIVSEFKSIPSPNYYDLKRYVDILNMSNFGYKHKRKIIRKLKRVYLRCLKKRVTLYVKEKIKDSKIFET
;
A
#
# COMPACT_ATOMS: atom_id res chain seq x y z
N ASP A 1 2.30 -23.92 -0.45
CA ASP A 1 1.10 -24.12 -1.28
C ASP A 1 1.05 -23.26 -2.53
N ASP A 2 1.52 -22.01 -2.44
CA ASP A 2 1.64 -21.09 -3.58
C ASP A 2 2.81 -21.45 -4.49
N LEU A 3 2.75 -20.99 -5.73
CA LEU A 3 3.79 -21.19 -6.73
C LEU A 3 4.24 -19.85 -7.31
N TYR A 4 5.54 -19.62 -7.38
CA TYR A 4 6.09 -18.47 -8.11
C TYR A 4 6.02 -18.73 -9.62
N MET A 5 5.69 -17.70 -10.40
CA MET A 5 5.85 -17.77 -11.86
C MET A 5 7.35 -17.85 -12.20
N ALA A 6 7.68 -18.49 -13.33
CA ALA A 6 9.07 -18.70 -13.75
C ALA A 6 9.88 -17.40 -13.85
N ASN A 7 9.23 -16.30 -14.26
CA ASN A 7 9.83 -14.98 -14.40
C ASN A 7 9.77 -14.12 -13.12
N TYR A 8 9.32 -14.65 -11.97
CA TYR A 8 9.13 -13.85 -10.75
C TYR A 8 10.43 -13.19 -10.28
N LEU A 9 11.52 -13.96 -10.16
CA LEU A 9 12.80 -13.44 -9.66
C LEU A 9 13.41 -12.42 -10.63
N GLU A 10 13.43 -12.75 -11.92
CA GLU A 10 13.91 -11.84 -12.96
C GLU A 10 13.14 -10.51 -12.94
N THR A 11 11.81 -10.57 -12.89
CA THR A 11 10.95 -9.39 -12.89
C THR A 11 11.14 -8.55 -11.63
N THR A 12 11.15 -9.18 -10.45
CA THR A 12 11.26 -8.46 -9.18
C THR A 12 12.66 -7.88 -8.96
N LEU A 13 13.73 -8.62 -9.26
CA LEU A 13 15.10 -8.11 -9.18
C LEU A 13 15.35 -7.03 -10.22
N GLY A 14 14.91 -7.23 -11.46
CA GLY A 14 14.96 -6.21 -12.51
C GLY A 14 14.29 -4.91 -12.07
N PHE A 15 13.14 -5.00 -11.38
CA PHE A 15 12.44 -3.84 -10.84
C PHE A 15 13.27 -3.09 -9.79
N TYR A 16 13.89 -3.78 -8.83
CA TYR A 16 14.75 -3.13 -7.83
C TYR A 16 15.99 -2.48 -8.46
N HIS A 17 16.57 -3.11 -9.49
CA HIS A 17 17.72 -2.55 -10.21
C HIS A 17 17.34 -1.27 -10.97
N GLN A 18 16.19 -1.27 -11.64
CA GLN A 18 15.69 -0.11 -12.39
C GLN A 18 15.18 1.00 -11.47
N THR A 19 14.67 0.64 -10.29
CA THR A 19 14.01 1.54 -9.36
C THR A 19 14.70 1.51 -8.00
N GLY A 20 15.83 2.21 -7.89
CA GLY A 20 16.65 2.22 -6.66
C GLY A 20 15.91 2.67 -5.40
N GLU A 21 14.85 3.47 -5.54
CA GLU A 21 13.99 3.94 -4.45
C GLU A 21 12.94 2.90 -3.99
N CYS A 22 12.81 1.75 -4.66
CA CYS A 22 11.87 0.71 -4.28
C CYS A 22 12.35 -0.03 -3.03
N ASP A 23 11.61 0.05 -1.93
CA ASP A 23 11.97 -0.58 -0.66
C ASP A 23 11.09 -1.77 -0.32
N PHE A 24 9.85 -1.74 -0.79
CA PHE A 24 8.85 -2.79 -0.63
C PHE A 24 8.09 -2.94 -1.94
N LEU A 25 8.16 -4.13 -2.52
CA LEU A 25 7.52 -4.49 -3.78
C LEU A 25 6.48 -5.56 -3.53
N PHE A 26 5.33 -5.44 -4.19
CA PHE A 26 4.34 -6.48 -4.16
C PHE A 26 3.61 -6.57 -5.49
N CYS A 27 3.03 -7.73 -5.79
CA CYS A 27 2.39 -7.96 -7.07
C CYS A 27 0.98 -8.52 -6.95
N SER A 28 0.26 -8.48 -8.06
CA SER A 28 -0.97 -9.24 -8.25
C SER A 28 -0.72 -10.73 -8.11
N VAL A 29 -1.80 -11.47 -7.83
CA VAL A 29 -1.76 -12.94 -7.77
C VAL A 29 -2.81 -13.53 -8.68
N GLN A 30 -2.51 -14.68 -9.26
CA GLN A 30 -3.48 -15.53 -9.93
C GLN A 30 -3.92 -16.61 -8.96
N GLU A 31 -5.18 -16.64 -8.57
CA GLU A 31 -5.71 -17.74 -7.77
C GLU A 31 -5.73 -19.03 -8.59
N PHE A 32 -5.50 -20.17 -7.95
CA PHE A 32 -5.71 -21.49 -8.54
C PHE A 32 -6.29 -22.48 -7.52
N GLY A 33 -6.84 -23.59 -8.01
CA GLY A 33 -7.60 -24.56 -7.21
C GLY A 33 -9.09 -24.28 -7.36
N LYS A 34 -9.74 -23.76 -6.32
CA LYS A 34 -11.20 -23.46 -6.35
C LYS A 34 -11.57 -22.14 -7.02
N SER A 35 -10.59 -21.31 -7.34
CA SER A 35 -10.76 -20.04 -8.05
C SER A 35 -9.68 -19.94 -9.12
N ASN A 36 -9.95 -19.20 -10.19
CA ASN A 36 -8.98 -18.89 -11.26
C ASN A 36 -8.93 -17.38 -11.54
N SER A 37 -9.22 -16.56 -10.53
CA SER A 37 -9.30 -15.11 -10.69
C SER A 37 -7.95 -14.43 -10.45
N ILE A 38 -7.68 -13.34 -11.18
CA ILE A 38 -6.57 -12.45 -10.83
C ILE A 38 -7.04 -11.54 -9.71
N LYS A 39 -6.28 -11.48 -8.61
CA LYS A 39 -6.55 -10.60 -7.47
C LYS A 39 -5.50 -9.51 -7.38
N ASN A 40 -6.01 -8.29 -7.29
CA ASN A 40 -5.28 -7.11 -6.85
C ASN A 40 -5.81 -6.76 -5.46
N TYR A 41 -4.98 -6.84 -4.43
CA TYR A 41 -5.43 -6.53 -3.06
C TYR A 41 -5.37 -5.04 -2.71
N ILE A 42 -5.01 -4.18 -3.67
CA ILE A 42 -5.01 -2.73 -3.49
C ILE A 42 -6.39 -2.16 -3.79
N GLN A 43 -7.22 -2.03 -2.77
CA GLN A 43 -8.55 -1.43 -2.92
C GLN A 43 -8.44 0.07 -3.27
N ASN A 44 -9.15 0.52 -4.31
CA ASN A 44 -9.25 1.94 -4.71
C ASN A 44 -7.96 2.60 -5.20
N HIS A 45 -6.99 1.79 -5.59
CA HIS A 45 -5.65 2.19 -6.03
C HIS A 45 -5.39 1.86 -7.50
N CYS A 46 -4.26 2.33 -8.03
CA CYS A 46 -3.88 2.13 -9.42
C CYS A 46 -3.86 0.64 -9.79
N GLU A 47 -4.58 0.26 -10.85
CA GLU A 47 -4.53 -1.09 -11.43
C GLU A 47 -3.24 -1.36 -12.22
N LYS A 48 -2.40 -0.33 -12.41
CA LYS A 48 -1.16 -0.41 -13.18
C LYS A 48 0.03 -0.54 -12.25
N THR A 49 1.07 -1.22 -12.74
CA THR A 49 2.39 -1.21 -12.14
C THR A 49 2.84 0.22 -11.88
N GLY A 50 3.33 0.49 -10.66
CA GLY A 50 3.76 1.84 -10.31
C GLY A 50 4.13 2.06 -8.87
N ASP A 51 4.58 3.29 -8.62
CA ASP A 51 4.94 3.83 -7.32
C ASP A 51 3.69 4.19 -6.52
N MET A 52 3.59 3.63 -5.32
CA MET A 52 2.51 3.87 -4.36
C MET A 52 2.85 4.98 -3.36
N GLY A 53 4.09 5.49 -3.40
CA GLY A 53 4.62 6.46 -2.46
C GLY A 53 4.89 5.86 -1.08
N PHE A 54 5.02 6.76 -0.11
CA PHE A 54 5.00 6.41 1.31
C PHE A 54 3.55 6.34 1.81
N SER A 55 3.32 5.58 2.88
CA SER A 55 1.97 5.30 3.40
C SER A 55 1.90 5.23 4.93
N LEU A 56 2.85 5.87 5.62
CA LEU A 56 2.95 5.83 7.07
C LEU A 56 1.67 6.35 7.74
N LEU A 57 1.14 7.51 7.33
CA LEU A 57 -0.05 8.12 7.93
C LEU A 57 -1.33 7.38 7.55
N ARG A 58 -1.42 6.93 6.29
CA ARG A 58 -2.53 6.10 5.82
C ARG A 58 -2.63 4.80 6.60
N THR A 59 -1.50 4.18 6.91
CA THR A 59 -1.46 2.96 7.71
C THR A 59 -1.68 3.25 9.19
N PHE A 60 -0.98 4.23 9.79
CA PHE A 60 -1.01 4.43 11.23
C PHE A 60 -2.35 5.00 11.72
N TYR A 61 -2.79 6.10 11.12
CA TYR A 61 -4.06 6.75 11.49
C TYR A 61 -5.23 6.16 10.70
N GLY A 62 -5.01 5.84 9.43
CA GLY A 62 -6.07 5.33 8.57
C GLY A 62 -6.27 3.81 8.60
N LYS A 63 -5.40 3.05 9.27
CA LYS A 63 -5.41 1.58 9.29
C LYS A 63 -5.42 0.94 7.90
N GLU A 64 -4.94 1.67 6.90
CA GLU A 64 -4.97 1.23 5.52
C GLU A 64 -3.86 0.20 5.28
N TRP A 65 -4.26 -0.92 4.69
CA TRP A 65 -3.38 -2.02 4.33
C TRP A 65 -3.04 -1.90 2.84
N ILE A 66 -1.78 -1.62 2.53
CA ILE A 66 -1.28 -1.40 1.17
C ILE A 66 -0.18 -2.42 0.90
N GLY A 67 -0.57 -3.55 0.31
CA GLY A 67 0.28 -4.70 0.06
C GLY A 67 -0.48 -5.82 -0.65
N SER A 68 0.02 -7.05 -0.48
CA SER A 68 -0.56 -8.28 -1.01
C SER A 68 -0.35 -9.42 0.00
N VAL A 69 -0.83 -10.62 -0.33
CA VAL A 69 -0.60 -11.84 0.46
C VAL A 69 0.90 -12.13 0.60
N THR A 70 1.30 -12.86 1.65
CA THR A 70 2.71 -13.06 2.03
C THR A 70 3.62 -13.47 0.87
N SER A 71 3.19 -14.41 0.03
CA SER A 71 3.97 -14.94 -1.11
C SER A 71 4.20 -13.90 -2.21
N ALA A 72 3.36 -12.88 -2.28
CA ALA A 72 3.44 -11.78 -3.24
C ALA A 72 4.20 -10.56 -2.69
N LEU A 73 4.82 -10.66 -1.51
CA LEU A 73 5.63 -9.59 -0.92
C LEU A 73 7.12 -9.80 -1.22
N SER A 74 7.81 -8.71 -1.47
CA SER A 74 9.27 -8.63 -1.53
C SER A 74 9.70 -7.31 -0.90
N MET A 75 10.82 -7.29 -0.18
CA MET A 75 11.33 -6.05 0.42
C MET A 75 12.83 -6.09 0.63
N LYS A 76 13.45 -4.92 0.68
CA LYS A 76 14.87 -4.81 1.03
C LYS A 76 15.12 -5.29 2.45
N ARG A 77 16.25 -5.97 2.66
CA ARG A 77 16.71 -6.42 3.99
C ARG A 77 16.76 -5.28 5.02
N ALA A 78 17.15 -4.07 4.59
CA ALA A 78 17.23 -2.90 5.46
C ALA A 78 15.86 -2.50 6.04
N ILE A 79 14.76 -2.70 5.29
CA ILE A 79 13.40 -2.49 5.78
C ILE A 79 13.00 -3.60 6.74
N LEU A 80 13.25 -4.86 6.37
CA LEU A 80 12.87 -6.00 7.19
C LEU A 80 13.51 -5.95 8.59
N LYS A 81 14.77 -5.52 8.68
CA LYS A 81 15.50 -5.34 9.96
C LYS A 81 14.91 -4.26 10.87
N LYS A 82 14.15 -3.31 10.32
CA LYS A 82 13.44 -2.28 11.09
C LYS A 82 12.10 -2.79 11.64
N ILE A 83 11.56 -3.86 11.06
CA ILE A 83 10.27 -4.45 11.43
C ILE A 83 10.49 -5.61 12.40
N LEU A 84 11.45 -6.48 12.12
CA LEU A 84 11.71 -7.68 12.91
C LEU A 84 12.87 -7.48 13.90
N PRO A 85 12.89 -8.21 15.03
CA PRO A 85 11.87 -9.15 15.49
C PRO A 85 10.61 -8.44 16.03
N LEU A 86 9.46 -9.13 15.99
CA LEU A 86 8.18 -8.62 16.51
C LEU A 86 7.74 -9.39 17.77
N PRO A 87 7.15 -8.70 18.76
CA PRO A 87 6.43 -9.33 19.86
C PRO A 87 5.07 -9.86 19.40
N PHE A 88 4.34 -10.55 20.29
CA PHE A 88 2.95 -10.97 20.07
C PHE A 88 2.78 -11.95 18.89
N LEU A 89 3.75 -12.85 18.69
CA LEU A 89 3.75 -13.78 17.55
C LEU A 89 2.51 -14.70 17.53
N GLU A 90 1.95 -14.98 18.71
CA GLU A 90 0.75 -15.79 18.88
C GLU A 90 -0.48 -15.17 18.19
N GLU A 91 -0.65 -13.86 18.33
CA GLU A 91 -1.72 -13.06 17.71
C GLU A 91 -1.57 -12.97 16.18
N TRP A 92 -0.36 -13.24 15.66
CA TRP A 92 0.00 -13.18 14.25
C TRP A 92 0.31 -14.53 13.62
N ARG A 93 0.00 -15.65 14.30
CA ARG A 93 0.05 -17.01 13.72
C ARG A 93 -0.73 -17.11 12.41
N THR A 94 -1.81 -16.33 12.27
CA THR A 94 -2.54 -16.15 11.02
C THR A 94 -2.47 -14.70 10.54
N GLN A 95 -2.37 -14.53 9.22
CA GLN A 95 -2.16 -13.25 8.56
C GLN A 95 -0.86 -12.55 8.99
N ALA A 96 0.27 -13.24 8.87
CA ALA A 96 1.59 -12.67 9.13
C ALA A 96 1.96 -11.57 8.13
N ASP A 97 1.36 -11.57 6.94
CA ASP A 97 1.45 -10.51 5.94
C ASP A 97 1.06 -9.14 6.52
N ASN A 98 0.05 -9.06 7.39
CA ASN A 98 -0.31 -7.81 8.05
C ASN A 98 0.86 -7.16 8.80
N CYS A 99 1.70 -7.95 9.48
CA CYS A 99 2.88 -7.42 10.17
C CYS A 99 3.87 -6.79 9.20
N LEU A 100 4.13 -7.45 8.07
CA LEU A 100 5.07 -7.01 7.04
C LEU A 100 4.53 -5.80 6.25
N VAL A 101 3.25 -5.83 5.91
CA VAL A 101 2.57 -4.77 5.17
C VAL A 101 2.40 -3.51 6.02
N TYR A 102 1.93 -3.64 7.26
CA TYR A 102 1.87 -2.48 8.15
C TYR A 102 3.25 -2.00 8.56
N GLY A 103 4.15 -2.93 8.93
CA GLY A 103 5.51 -2.61 9.33
C GLY A 103 6.27 -1.84 8.25
N SER A 104 6.18 -2.25 6.99
CA SER A 104 6.83 -1.53 5.88
C SER A 104 6.36 -0.08 5.76
N SER A 105 5.06 0.20 5.92
CA SER A 105 4.56 1.59 5.95
C SER A 105 5.14 2.37 7.13
N LEU A 106 5.14 1.77 8.32
CA LEU A 106 5.51 2.43 9.58
C LEU A 106 7.01 2.73 9.68
N VAL A 107 7.86 1.95 9.01
CA VAL A 107 9.31 2.19 8.96
C VAL A 107 9.73 3.06 7.76
N GLY A 108 8.76 3.62 7.04
CA GLY A 108 8.98 4.55 5.93
C GLY A 108 9.49 3.89 4.65
N ALA A 109 9.10 2.65 4.35
CA ALA A 109 9.42 2.04 3.07
C ALA A 109 8.61 2.68 1.94
N ARG A 110 9.28 3.02 0.83
CA ARG A 110 8.57 3.41 -0.39
C ARG A 110 8.05 2.17 -1.10
N LYS A 111 6.74 2.13 -1.35
CA LYS A 111 6.06 0.94 -1.83
C LYS A 111 5.82 1.00 -3.33
N TYR A 112 5.96 -0.13 -4.00
CA TYR A 112 5.67 -0.29 -5.42
C TYR A 112 4.79 -1.51 -5.65
N PHE A 113 3.90 -1.38 -6.62
CA PHE A 113 3.01 -2.43 -7.07
C PHE A 113 3.40 -2.89 -8.48
N ILE A 114 3.34 -4.19 -8.73
CA ILE A 114 3.39 -4.79 -10.08
C ILE A 114 2.03 -5.41 -10.39
N SER A 115 1.38 -4.95 -11.45
CA SER A 115 0.05 -5.43 -11.87
C SER A 115 0.07 -6.81 -12.53
N GLN A 116 1.24 -7.31 -12.91
CA GLN A 116 1.39 -8.66 -13.45
C GLN A 116 1.20 -9.70 -12.33
N PRO A 117 0.39 -10.75 -12.55
CA PRO A 117 0.21 -11.82 -11.57
C PRO A 117 1.44 -12.74 -11.56
N LEU A 118 2.43 -12.42 -10.72
CA LEU A 118 3.69 -13.18 -10.66
C LEU A 118 3.65 -14.35 -9.66
N ILE A 119 2.52 -14.55 -8.98
CA ILE A 119 2.30 -15.64 -8.01
C ILE A 119 1.02 -16.38 -8.37
N LYS A 120 1.06 -17.71 -8.36
CA LYS A 120 -0.13 -18.56 -8.28
C LYS A 120 -0.46 -18.78 -6.81
N TYR A 121 -1.56 -18.21 -6.36
CA TYR A 121 -2.03 -18.28 -4.98
C TYR A 121 -3.04 -19.42 -4.82
N ARG A 122 -2.77 -20.39 -3.94
CA ARG A 122 -3.64 -21.56 -3.79
C ARG A 122 -4.88 -21.23 -2.97
N VAL A 123 -6.06 -21.52 -3.51
CA VAL A 123 -7.34 -21.42 -2.80
C VAL A 123 -7.88 -22.82 -2.51
N HIS A 124 -7.91 -23.22 -1.24
CA HIS A 124 -8.49 -24.48 -0.75
C HIS A 124 -9.43 -24.26 0.45
N GLU A 125 -10.26 -25.25 0.80
CA GLU A 125 -11.31 -25.16 1.84
C GLU A 125 -10.79 -24.81 3.24
N ASN A 126 -9.57 -25.26 3.58
CA ASN A 126 -8.94 -25.00 4.88
C ASN A 126 -8.23 -23.63 5.01
N ASN A 127 -8.45 -22.68 4.10
CA ASN A 127 -7.83 -21.36 4.24
C ASN A 127 -8.30 -20.67 5.53
N ASN A 128 -7.36 -20.22 6.36
CA ASN A 128 -7.68 -19.61 7.66
C ASN A 128 -8.40 -18.26 7.57
N TRP A 129 -8.43 -17.66 6.38
CA TRP A 129 -8.98 -16.33 6.14
C TRP A 129 -10.02 -16.31 5.00
N HIS A 130 -9.68 -16.86 3.83
CA HIS A 130 -10.55 -16.81 2.65
C HIS A 130 -11.86 -17.61 2.89
N GLY A 131 -13.01 -16.92 2.85
CA GLY A 131 -14.34 -17.54 2.95
C GLY A 131 -14.86 -17.78 4.37
N LYS A 132 -14.14 -17.34 5.42
CA LYS A 132 -14.59 -17.54 6.82
C LYS A 132 -15.34 -16.32 7.37
N VAL A 133 -16.48 -16.57 8.02
CA VAL A 133 -17.18 -15.56 8.81
C VAL A 133 -16.48 -15.44 10.16
N HIS A 134 -15.75 -14.35 10.37
CA HIS A 134 -15.07 -14.10 11.63
C HIS A 134 -16.04 -13.56 12.68
N THR A 135 -16.00 -14.13 13.88
CA THR A 135 -16.78 -13.67 15.03
C THR A 135 -16.42 -12.24 15.43
N LYS A 136 -17.33 -11.53 16.11
CA LYS A 136 -17.05 -10.18 16.64
C LYS A 136 -15.83 -10.18 17.57
N SER A 137 -15.70 -11.21 18.42
CA SER A 137 -14.56 -11.37 19.34
C SER A 137 -13.24 -11.50 18.56
N TYR A 138 -13.20 -12.33 17.52
CA TYR A 138 -12.01 -12.47 16.69
C TYR A 138 -11.61 -11.14 16.02
N LYS A 139 -12.58 -10.41 15.43
CA LYS A 139 -12.31 -9.11 14.80
C LYS A 139 -11.76 -8.09 15.79
N TYR A 140 -12.34 -8.04 17.00
CA TYR A 140 -11.86 -7.16 18.07
C TYR A 140 -10.44 -7.52 18.51
N LYS A 141 -10.14 -8.81 18.75
CA LYS A 141 -8.79 -9.26 19.10
C LYS A 141 -7.77 -8.91 18.01
N LYS A 142 -8.14 -9.03 16.73
CA LYS A 142 -7.25 -8.65 15.62
C LYS A 142 -7.01 -7.15 15.54
N LEU A 143 -8.04 -6.34 15.78
CA LEU A 143 -7.90 -4.89 15.91
C LEU A 143 -6.97 -4.55 17.08
N LEU A 144 -7.16 -5.15 18.25
CA LEU A 144 -6.31 -4.96 19.42
C LEU A 144 -4.85 -5.33 19.15
N ALA A 145 -4.60 -6.47 18.52
CA ALA A 145 -3.25 -6.88 18.12
C ALA A 145 -2.60 -5.86 17.17
N THR A 146 -3.39 -5.30 16.25
CA THR A 146 -2.93 -4.24 15.34
C THR A 146 -2.58 -2.95 16.12
N GLU A 147 -3.41 -2.55 17.08
CA GLU A 147 -3.14 -1.39 17.95
C GLU A 147 -1.94 -1.61 18.88
N GLN A 148 -1.54 -2.85 19.15
CA GLN A 148 -0.33 -3.17 19.91
C GLN A 148 0.93 -3.12 19.04
N VAL A 149 0.88 -3.73 17.84
CA VAL A 149 2.07 -3.87 16.99
C VAL A 149 2.49 -2.55 16.35
N MET A 150 1.54 -1.70 15.92
CA MET A 150 1.90 -0.46 15.20
C MET A 150 2.69 0.53 16.09
N PRO A 151 2.24 0.86 17.32
CA PRO A 151 3.02 1.73 18.21
C PRO A 151 4.35 1.10 18.64
N PHE A 152 4.41 -0.23 18.78
CA PHE A 152 5.67 -0.93 19.05
C PHE A 152 6.69 -0.68 17.94
N ILE A 153 6.31 -0.87 16.67
CA ILE A 153 7.19 -0.65 15.52
C ILE A 153 7.66 0.81 15.45
N LEU A 154 6.75 1.78 15.66
CA LEU A 154 7.13 3.20 15.68
C LEU A 154 8.15 3.50 16.79
N LYS A 155 7.91 2.99 18.01
CA LYS A 155 8.81 3.17 19.16
C LYS A 155 10.18 2.55 18.91
N GLN A 156 10.22 1.33 18.38
CA GLN A 156 11.48 0.63 18.05
C GLN A 156 12.32 1.41 17.03
N ASN A 157 11.68 2.18 16.15
CA ASN A 157 12.33 2.98 15.13
C ASN A 157 12.48 4.46 15.50
N TYR A 158 12.31 4.80 16.79
CA TYR A 158 12.45 6.16 17.32
C TYR A 158 11.58 7.21 16.60
N LEU A 159 10.45 6.79 16.05
CA LEU A 159 9.49 7.71 15.43
C LEU A 159 8.58 8.31 16.50
N PRO A 160 8.30 9.62 16.44
CA PRO A 160 7.41 10.27 17.39
C PRO A 160 5.98 9.74 17.23
N LYS A 161 5.19 9.87 18.30
CA LYS A 161 3.75 9.48 18.28
C LYS A 161 2.91 10.41 17.40
N GLU A 162 3.35 11.65 17.23
CA GLU A 162 2.70 12.65 16.41
C GLU A 162 3.47 12.81 15.10
N LEU A 163 2.85 12.39 14.00
CA LEU A 163 3.48 12.35 12.67
C LEU A 163 2.81 13.32 11.68
N TRP A 164 1.97 14.24 12.19
CA TRP A 164 1.09 15.10 11.41
C TRP A 164 1.83 16.00 10.41
N ASP A 165 3.06 16.40 10.72
CA ASP A 165 3.88 17.25 9.85
C ASP A 165 4.24 16.56 8.53
N LEU A 166 4.21 15.22 8.49
CA LEU A 166 4.47 14.44 7.29
C LEU A 166 3.32 14.47 6.28
N ILE A 167 2.13 14.96 6.65
CA ILE A 167 0.91 14.78 5.86
C ILE A 167 0.99 15.33 4.44
N VAL A 168 1.61 16.50 4.26
CA VAL A 168 1.78 17.10 2.93
C VAL A 168 2.89 16.38 2.16
N SER A 169 3.95 15.95 2.85
CA SER A 169 5.10 15.29 2.24
C SER A 169 4.74 13.88 1.76
N GLU A 170 4.05 13.10 2.60
CA GLU A 170 3.56 11.77 2.24
C GLU A 170 2.57 11.85 1.07
N PHE A 171 1.61 12.78 1.10
CA PHE A 171 0.68 12.97 -0.02
C PHE A 171 1.38 13.34 -1.33
N LYS A 172 2.44 14.16 -1.26
CA LYS A 172 3.26 14.53 -2.44
C LYS A 172 4.08 13.38 -3.00
N SER A 173 4.36 12.35 -2.19
CA SER A 173 5.11 11.17 -2.65
C SER A 173 4.31 10.28 -3.59
N ILE A 174 2.98 10.38 -3.56
CA ILE A 174 2.11 9.68 -4.51
C ILE A 174 2.28 10.37 -5.88
N PRO A 175 2.72 9.68 -6.94
CA PRO A 175 3.02 10.34 -8.22
C PRO A 175 1.80 10.96 -8.89
N SER A 176 0.65 10.29 -8.77
CA SER A 176 -0.59 10.68 -9.44
C SER A 176 -1.82 10.47 -8.54
N PRO A 177 -1.93 11.22 -7.42
CA PRO A 177 -3.00 11.03 -6.45
C PRO A 177 -4.36 11.25 -7.10
N ASN A 178 -5.31 10.37 -6.82
CA ASN A 178 -6.69 10.48 -7.26
C ASN A 178 -7.53 11.24 -6.19
N TYR A 179 -8.84 11.37 -6.45
CA TYR A 179 -9.74 12.02 -5.50
C TYR A 179 -9.88 11.23 -4.18
N TYR A 180 -9.82 9.89 -4.24
CA TYR A 180 -9.84 9.03 -3.07
C TYR A 180 -8.64 9.31 -2.15
N ASP A 181 -7.43 9.43 -2.70
CA ASP A 181 -6.24 9.82 -1.93
C ASP A 181 -6.46 11.18 -1.26
N LEU A 182 -6.92 12.19 -2.01
CA LEU A 182 -7.17 13.52 -1.45
C LEU A 182 -8.18 13.46 -0.29
N LYS A 183 -9.31 12.78 -0.49
CA LYS A 183 -10.33 12.61 0.55
C LYS A 183 -9.75 11.90 1.77
N ARG A 184 -9.01 10.81 1.56
CA ARG A 184 -8.39 10.03 2.64
C ARG A 184 -7.47 10.87 3.50
N TYR A 185 -6.62 11.69 2.88
CA TYR A 185 -5.71 12.58 3.62
C TYR A 185 -6.44 13.73 4.32
N VAL A 186 -7.57 14.21 3.78
CA VAL A 186 -8.43 15.16 4.50
C VAL A 186 -9.07 14.49 5.73
N ASP A 187 -9.53 13.25 5.62
CA ASP A 187 -10.10 12.49 6.74
C ASP A 187 -9.04 12.25 7.84
N ILE A 188 -7.83 11.83 7.46
CA ILE A 188 -6.69 11.67 8.39
C ILE A 188 -6.35 13.01 9.05
N LEU A 189 -6.30 14.11 8.30
CA LEU A 189 -6.06 15.44 8.86
C LEU A 189 -7.13 15.83 9.88
N ASN A 190 -8.39 15.47 9.65
CA ASN A 190 -9.48 15.79 10.55
C ASN A 190 -9.35 15.11 11.92
N MET A 191 -8.67 13.96 11.99
CA MET A 191 -8.33 13.25 13.23
C MET A 191 -7.22 13.94 14.05
N SER A 192 -6.47 14.89 13.47
CA SER A 192 -5.43 15.62 14.19
C SER A 192 -6.00 16.64 15.18
N ASN A 193 -5.19 17.00 16.19
CA ASN A 193 -5.51 18.03 17.18
C ASN A 193 -5.32 19.47 16.65
N PHE A 194 -5.07 19.65 15.35
CA PHE A 194 -4.86 20.98 14.78
C PHE A 194 -6.13 21.84 14.79
N GLY A 195 -5.94 23.13 15.08
CA GLY A 195 -7.00 24.13 14.94
C GLY A 195 -7.47 24.29 13.49
N TYR A 196 -8.71 24.76 13.32
CA TYR A 196 -9.38 24.89 12.02
C TYR A 196 -8.58 25.70 10.97
N LYS A 197 -7.95 26.81 11.37
CA LYS A 197 -7.11 27.64 10.49
C LYS A 197 -5.92 26.84 9.93
N HIS A 198 -5.28 26.03 10.78
CA HIS A 198 -4.14 25.20 10.39
C HIS A 198 -4.57 24.06 9.47
N LYS A 199 -5.67 23.36 9.80
CA LYS A 199 -6.27 22.33 8.92
C LYS A 199 -6.58 22.90 7.52
N ARG A 200 -7.22 24.08 7.44
CA ARG A 200 -7.49 24.75 6.15
C ARG A 200 -6.22 25.08 5.36
N LYS A 201 -5.12 25.46 6.02
CA LYS A 201 -3.83 25.70 5.34
C LYS A 201 -3.30 24.42 4.72
N ILE A 202 -3.35 23.29 5.44
CA ILE A 202 -2.93 21.98 4.92
C ILE A 202 -3.84 21.51 3.78
N ILE A 203 -5.16 21.58 3.94
CA ILE A 203 -6.12 21.18 2.89
C ILE A 203 -5.85 21.93 1.57
N ARG A 204 -5.56 23.24 1.63
CA ARG A 204 -5.19 24.01 0.44
C ARG A 204 -3.92 23.48 -0.22
N LYS A 205 -2.91 23.08 0.56
CA LYS A 205 -1.68 22.46 0.03
C LYS A 205 -1.98 21.11 -0.65
N LEU A 206 -2.78 20.24 -0.02
CA LEU A 206 -3.19 18.95 -0.59
C LEU A 206 -3.97 19.15 -1.90
N LYS A 207 -4.96 20.06 -1.91
CA LYS A 207 -5.74 20.39 -3.13
C LYS A 207 -4.86 20.91 -4.26
N ARG A 208 -3.86 21.76 -3.98
CA ARG A 208 -2.91 22.26 -5.00
C ARG A 208 -2.11 21.12 -5.64
N VAL A 209 -1.61 20.18 -4.83
CA VAL A 209 -0.90 18.99 -5.33
C VAL A 209 -1.82 18.16 -6.22
N TYR A 210 -3.03 17.84 -5.74
CA TYR A 210 -4.03 17.09 -6.50
C TYR A 210 -4.38 17.75 -7.84
N LEU A 211 -4.71 19.05 -7.84
CA LEU A 211 -5.10 19.77 -9.05
C LEU A 211 -3.95 19.84 -10.07
N ARG A 212 -2.70 20.00 -9.61
CA ARG A 212 -1.52 19.96 -10.48
C ARG A 212 -1.40 18.60 -11.18
N CYS A 213 -1.55 17.50 -10.44
CA CYS A 213 -1.48 16.16 -11.00
C CYS A 213 -2.69 15.85 -11.90
N LEU A 214 -3.90 16.31 -11.55
CA LEU A 214 -5.09 16.19 -12.37
C LEU A 214 -4.92 16.90 -13.72
N LYS A 215 -4.43 18.16 -13.72
CA LYS A 215 -4.14 18.90 -14.95
C LYS A 215 -3.16 18.14 -15.84
N LYS A 216 -2.07 17.61 -15.27
CA LYS A 216 -1.09 16.79 -16.01
C LYS A 216 -1.74 15.55 -16.64
N ARG A 217 -2.58 14.82 -15.90
CA ARG A 217 -3.31 13.65 -16.43
C ARG A 217 -4.22 14.01 -17.59
N VAL A 218 -5.02 15.07 -17.46
CA VAL A 218 -5.95 15.52 -18.52
C VAL A 218 -5.16 15.92 -19.77
N THR A 219 -4.05 16.64 -19.61
CA THR A 219 -3.19 17.00 -20.74
C THR A 219 -2.60 15.78 -21.45
N LEU A 220 -2.14 14.76 -20.71
CA LEU A 220 -1.63 13.52 -21.30
C LEU A 220 -2.72 12.74 -22.04
N TYR A 221 -3.90 12.59 -21.43
CA TYR A 221 -5.04 11.91 -22.04
C TYR A 221 -5.48 12.57 -23.35
N VAL A 222 -5.58 13.90 -23.38
CA VAL A 222 -5.92 14.65 -24.61
C VAL A 222 -4.86 14.45 -25.69
N LYS A 223 -3.57 14.45 -25.33
CA LYS A 223 -2.47 14.21 -26.28
C LYS A 223 -2.51 12.79 -26.86
N GLU A 224 -2.76 11.78 -26.04
CA GLU A 224 -2.91 10.39 -26.49
C GLU A 224 -4.09 10.25 -27.47
N LYS A 225 -5.26 10.82 -27.12
CA LYS A 225 -6.44 10.80 -28.01
C LYS A 225 -6.22 11.48 -29.36
N ILE A 226 -5.51 12.61 -29.39
CA ILE A 226 -5.16 13.32 -30.64
C ILE A 226 -4.15 12.52 -31.47
N LYS A 227 -3.23 11.80 -30.82
CA LYS A 227 -2.27 10.94 -31.53
C LYS A 227 -2.98 9.75 -32.17
N ASP A 228 -3.89 9.12 -31.43
CA ASP A 228 -4.68 8.00 -31.94
C ASP A 228 -5.57 8.43 -33.12
N SER A 229 -6.20 9.61 -33.06
CA SER A 229 -7.05 10.10 -34.16
C SER A 229 -6.27 10.38 -35.45
N LYS A 230 -5.00 10.79 -35.36
CA LYS A 230 -4.14 11.04 -36.54
C LYS A 230 -3.60 9.77 -37.20
N ILE A 231 -3.58 8.64 -36.49
CA ILE A 231 -3.14 7.34 -37.04
C ILE A 231 -4.23 6.71 -37.93
N PHE A 232 -5.50 7.10 -37.76
CA PHE A 232 -6.61 6.64 -38.60
C PHE A 232 -6.86 7.51 -39.85
N GLU A 233 -6.07 8.56 -40.07
CA GLU A 233 -6.16 9.46 -41.25
C GLU A 233 -5.04 9.21 -42.28
N THR A 234 -4.24 8.15 -42.12
CA THR A 234 -3.17 7.71 -43.04
C THR A 234 -3.39 6.26 -43.46
#